data_AF-A0A355UZD4-F1
#
_entry.id   AF-A0A355UZD4-F1
#
_cell.length_a   1.000
_cell.length_b   1.000
_cell.length_c   1.000
_cell.angle_alpha   90.00
_cell.angle_beta   90.00
_cell.angle_gamma   90.00
#
_symmetry.space_group_name_H-M   'P 1'
#
loop_
_entity.id
_entity.type
_entity.pdbx_description
1 polymer ?
#
loop_
_entity_poly.entity_id
_entity_poly.type
_entity_poly.pdbx_seq_one_letter_code
_entity_poly.pdbx_strand_id
1 'polypeptide(L)'
;MNNESFKSIFAKAIMSGIMIGTGCTVYLLSENKYIGGFLFSFGLFTIIQYGFALYTGKVGYIPEKKPVYIREVLITLLGNVTGTGIMSLMIKATRMGEKVHQNALPVAEAKVGDSLPSQIILSFFCGMLMYLAVENAKMCRKNKTDASMVFGTAMPIMVFIFCGFNHSVADSFYLFSASVSVKGIIYIITAVIGNALGGMLIPLMKKLFDKPQAA
;
A
#
# COMPACT_ATOMS: atom_id res chain seq x y z
N MET A 1 22.73 -1.20 -13.11
CA MET A 1 21.51 -0.52 -12.62
C MET A 1 21.85 0.95 -12.46
N ASN A 2 21.28 1.84 -13.28
CA ASN A 2 21.41 3.28 -13.02
C ASN A 2 20.86 3.54 -11.61
N ASN A 3 21.66 4.14 -10.74
CA ASN A 3 21.20 4.58 -9.42
C ASN A 3 20.13 5.65 -9.64
N GLU A 4 18.86 5.25 -9.57
CA GLU A 4 17.76 6.19 -9.64
C GLU A 4 17.90 7.21 -8.50
N SER A 5 17.78 8.50 -8.81
CA SER A 5 17.95 9.54 -7.80
C SER A 5 16.82 9.51 -6.77
N PHE A 6 17.12 9.89 -5.52
CA PHE A 6 16.09 10.01 -4.48
C PHE A 6 14.97 11.00 -4.84
N LYS A 7 15.25 12.03 -5.65
CA LYS A 7 14.23 12.94 -6.18
C LYS A 7 13.25 12.21 -7.09
N SER A 8 13.75 11.37 -7.99
CA SER A 8 12.92 10.55 -8.88
C SER A 8 12.06 9.55 -8.09
N ILE A 9 12.67 8.86 -7.12
CA ILE A 9 11.95 7.93 -6.22
C ILE A 9 10.82 8.64 -5.49
N PHE A 10 11.09 9.83 -4.94
CA PHE A 10 10.08 10.61 -4.21
C PHE A 10 8.93 11.06 -5.12
N ALA A 11 9.21 11.53 -6.35
CA ALA A 11 8.18 11.90 -7.31
C ALA A 11 7.30 10.70 -7.70
N LYS A 12 7.90 9.55 -8.00
CA LYS A 12 7.17 8.30 -8.25
C LYS A 12 6.36 7.86 -7.04
N ALA A 13 6.86 8.10 -5.83
CA ALA A 13 6.15 7.76 -4.61
C ALA A 13 4.93 8.66 -4.35
N ILE A 14 5.00 9.95 -4.67
CA ILE A 14 3.83 10.82 -4.67
C ILE A 14 2.77 10.28 -5.63
N MET A 15 3.16 9.89 -6.85
CA MET A 15 2.23 9.32 -7.82
C MET A 15 1.57 8.03 -7.31
N SER A 16 2.33 7.13 -6.66
CA SER A 16 1.74 5.97 -5.98
C SER A 16 0.74 6.36 -4.90
N GLY A 17 1.03 7.37 -4.08
CA GLY A 17 0.09 7.86 -3.08
C GLY A 17 -1.21 8.38 -3.70
N ILE A 18 -1.13 9.10 -4.83
CA ILE A 18 -2.30 9.57 -5.57
C ILE A 18 -3.11 8.39 -6.12
N MET A 19 -2.46 7.39 -6.73
CA MET A 19 -3.15 6.21 -7.28
C MET A 19 -3.83 5.36 -6.21
N ILE A 20 -3.20 5.18 -5.04
CA ILE A 20 -3.86 4.55 -3.89
C ILE A 20 -5.04 5.39 -3.41
N GLY A 21 -4.89 6.72 -3.33
CA GLY A 21 -5.99 7.63 -2.98
C GLY A 21 -7.17 7.58 -3.96
N THR A 22 -6.91 7.40 -5.26
CA THR A 22 -7.95 7.13 -6.26
C THR A 22 -8.71 5.84 -5.95
N GLY A 23 -7.99 4.74 -5.66
CA GLY A 23 -8.61 3.48 -5.23
C GLY A 23 -9.45 3.65 -3.97
N CYS A 24 -8.93 4.37 -2.97
CA CYS A 24 -9.65 4.68 -1.73
C CYS A 24 -10.93 5.48 -1.99
N THR A 25 -10.88 6.46 -2.90
CA THR A 25 -12.03 7.29 -3.26
C THR A 25 -13.13 6.44 -3.89
N VAL A 26 -12.78 5.56 -4.84
CA VAL A 26 -13.73 4.64 -5.45
C VAL A 26 -14.34 3.70 -4.41
N TYR A 27 -13.51 3.13 -3.53
CA TYR A 27 -14.00 2.24 -2.46
C TYR A 27 -14.99 2.95 -1.53
N LEU A 28 -14.66 4.17 -1.07
CA LEU A 28 -15.53 4.94 -0.17
C LEU A 28 -16.84 5.37 -0.83
N LEU A 29 -16.85 5.61 -2.13
CA LEU A 29 -18.06 6.03 -2.86
C LEU A 29 -18.91 4.86 -3.36
N SER A 30 -18.39 3.63 -3.32
CA SER A 30 -19.08 2.44 -3.79
C SER A 30 -20.08 1.94 -2.74
N GLU A 31 -21.31 1.68 -3.18
CA GLU A 31 -22.37 1.10 -2.33
C GLU A 31 -22.17 -0.41 -2.12
N ASN A 32 -21.41 -1.06 -2.99
CA ASN A 32 -21.10 -2.48 -2.90
C ASN A 32 -19.60 -2.67 -2.63
N LYS A 33 -19.27 -3.12 -1.41
CA LYS A 33 -17.88 -3.34 -0.98
C LYS A 33 -17.07 -4.28 -1.90
N TYR A 34 -17.73 -5.25 -2.56
CA TYR A 34 -17.06 -6.17 -3.47
C TYR A 34 -16.64 -5.48 -4.78
N ILE A 35 -17.54 -4.66 -5.34
CA ILE A 35 -17.24 -3.84 -6.52
C ILE A 35 -16.19 -2.78 -6.17
N GLY A 36 -16.35 -2.11 -5.04
CA GLY A 36 -15.38 -1.14 -4.53
C GLY A 36 -13.98 -1.75 -4.37
N GLY A 37 -13.88 -2.95 -3.78
CA GLY A 37 -12.60 -3.65 -3.61
C GLY A 37 -11.96 -4.10 -4.92
N PHE A 38 -12.77 -4.58 -5.87
CA PHE A 38 -12.30 -4.90 -7.21
C PHE A 38 -11.73 -3.66 -7.92
N LEU A 39 -12.48 -2.55 -7.93
CA LEU A 39 -12.07 -1.30 -8.58
C LEU A 39 -10.88 -0.63 -7.87
N PHE A 40 -10.73 -0.80 -6.55
CA PHE A 40 -9.54 -0.36 -5.82
C PHE A 40 -8.26 -0.93 -6.43
N SER A 41 -8.30 -2.18 -6.92
CA SER A 41 -7.16 -2.87 -7.52
C SER A 41 -6.56 -2.11 -8.71
N PHE A 42 -7.34 -1.25 -9.38
CA PHE A 42 -6.85 -0.38 -10.43
C PHE A 42 -5.67 0.48 -9.97
N GLY A 43 -5.72 1.00 -8.73
CA GLY A 43 -4.63 1.82 -8.17
C GLY A 43 -3.29 1.08 -8.14
N LEU A 44 -3.26 -0.15 -7.61
CA LEU A 44 -2.03 -0.96 -7.58
C LEU A 44 -1.62 -1.42 -8.97
N PHE A 45 -2.57 -1.79 -9.82
CA PHE A 45 -2.30 -2.17 -11.21
C PHE A 45 -1.57 -1.04 -11.96
N THR A 46 -2.03 0.20 -11.85
CA THR A 46 -1.36 1.37 -12.44
C THR A 46 0.05 1.57 -11.86
N ILE A 47 0.20 1.46 -10.55
CA ILE A 47 1.52 1.57 -9.88
C ILE A 47 2.50 0.55 -10.45
N ILE A 48 2.08 -0.70 -10.57
CA ILE A 48 2.89 -1.77 -11.14
C ILE A 48 3.21 -1.46 -12.60
N GLN A 49 2.20 -1.13 -13.41
CA GLN A 49 2.37 -0.94 -14.86
C GLN A 49 3.38 0.17 -15.17
N TYR A 50 3.26 1.32 -14.48
CA TYR A 50 4.11 2.49 -14.69
C TYR A 50 5.39 2.50 -13.84
N GLY A 51 5.59 1.49 -12.97
CA GLY A 51 6.79 1.38 -12.14
C GLY A 51 6.90 2.51 -11.10
N PHE A 52 5.77 2.93 -10.53
CA PHE A 52 5.77 3.89 -9.42
C PHE A 52 6.24 3.23 -8.11
N ALA A 53 6.64 4.06 -7.15
CA ALA A 53 7.27 3.59 -5.92
C ALA A 53 6.23 3.50 -4.80
N LEU A 54 5.86 2.28 -4.40
CA LEU A 54 4.95 2.04 -3.27
C LEU A 54 5.68 1.38 -2.10
N TYR A 55 5.50 1.92 -0.89
CA TYR A 55 6.13 1.47 0.34
C TYR A 55 5.86 -0.01 0.60
N THR A 56 4.58 -0.41 0.62
CA THR A 56 4.17 -1.79 0.88
C THR A 56 4.63 -2.76 -0.21
N GLY A 57 4.85 -2.26 -1.42
CA GLY A 57 5.45 -3.03 -2.53
C GLY A 57 6.98 -3.12 -2.49
N LYS A 58 7.66 -2.28 -1.70
CA LYS A 58 9.13 -2.24 -1.59
C LYS A 58 9.65 -2.84 -0.29
N VAL A 59 8.93 -2.67 0.81
CA VAL A 59 9.39 -3.01 2.16
C VAL A 59 9.77 -4.49 2.31
N GLY A 60 9.07 -5.38 1.62
CA GLY A 60 9.37 -6.81 1.62
C GLY A 60 10.77 -7.15 1.09
N TYR A 61 11.36 -6.32 0.22
CA TYR A 61 12.68 -6.58 -0.36
C TYR A 61 13.86 -6.13 0.53
N ILE A 62 13.61 -5.49 1.68
CA ILE A 62 14.67 -5.06 2.61
C ILE A 62 15.65 -6.20 2.96
N PRO A 63 15.21 -7.43 3.31
CA PRO A 63 16.10 -8.54 3.66
C PRO A 63 17.06 -8.97 2.55
N GLU A 64 16.72 -8.69 1.29
CA GLU A 64 17.47 -9.11 0.09
C GLU A 64 18.39 -8.02 -0.45
N LYS A 65 18.30 -6.79 0.07
CA LYS A 65 19.00 -5.61 -0.47
C LYS A 65 20.05 -5.07 0.51
N LYS A 66 20.95 -4.23 -0.01
CA LYS A 66 21.96 -3.52 0.79
C LYS A 66 21.27 -2.52 1.75
N PRO A 67 21.87 -2.20 2.91
CA PRO A 67 21.27 -1.29 3.90
C PRO A 67 20.81 0.08 3.36
N VAL A 68 21.48 0.61 2.33
CA VAL A 68 21.07 1.86 1.65
C VAL A 68 19.64 1.82 1.11
N TYR A 69 19.11 0.63 0.80
CA TYR A 69 17.74 0.44 0.33
C TYR A 69 16.69 0.83 1.38
N ILE A 70 17.00 0.74 2.67
CA ILE A 70 16.11 1.20 3.74
C ILE A 70 15.79 2.69 3.57
N ARG A 71 16.80 3.49 3.20
CA ARG A 71 16.60 4.92 2.92
C ARG A 71 15.66 5.15 1.74
N GLU A 72 15.78 4.36 0.68
CA GLU A 72 14.86 4.40 -0.46
C GLU A 72 13.42 4.04 -0.03
N VAL A 73 13.23 3.02 0.81
CA VAL A 73 11.92 2.61 1.32
C VAL A 73 11.30 3.72 2.18
N LEU A 74 12.08 4.36 3.05
CA LEU A 74 11.60 5.48 3.87
C LEU A 74 11.22 6.70 3.04
N ILE A 75 12.03 7.07 2.04
CA ILE A 75 11.68 8.15 1.10
C ILE A 75 10.41 7.80 0.32
N THR A 76 10.26 6.53 -0.06
CA THR A 76 9.04 6.05 -0.72
C THR A 76 7.82 6.20 0.19
N LEU A 77 7.92 5.82 1.47
CA LEU A 77 6.84 6.00 2.44
C LEU A 77 6.43 7.47 2.59
N LEU A 78 7.39 8.38 2.75
CA LEU A 78 7.13 9.82 2.85
C LEU A 78 6.43 10.36 1.60
N GLY A 79 6.87 9.95 0.41
CA GLY A 79 6.23 10.32 -0.85
C GLY A 79 4.82 9.77 -0.96
N ASN A 80 4.57 8.53 -0.55
CA ASN A 80 3.24 7.93 -0.56
C ASN A 80 2.27 8.67 0.36
N VAL A 81 2.66 8.94 1.60
CA VAL A 81 1.85 9.71 2.56
C VAL A 81 1.56 11.11 1.99
N THR A 82 2.57 11.79 1.45
CA THR A 82 2.41 13.10 0.79
C THR A 82 1.40 13.02 -0.36
N GLY A 83 1.52 12.02 -1.25
CA GLY A 83 0.60 11.82 -2.36
C GLY A 83 -0.84 11.56 -1.92
N THR A 84 -1.04 10.78 -0.86
CA THR A 84 -2.39 10.55 -0.30
C THR A 84 -3.00 11.82 0.31
N GLY A 85 -2.17 12.66 0.96
CA GLY A 85 -2.59 13.96 1.46
C GLY A 85 -3.01 14.89 0.32
N ILE A 86 -2.20 15.00 -0.73
CA ILE A 86 -2.53 15.78 -1.94
C ILE A 86 -3.86 15.31 -2.53
N MET A 87 -4.01 14.00 -2.75
CA MET A 87 -5.24 13.45 -3.31
C MET A 87 -6.47 13.74 -2.44
N SER A 88 -6.33 13.61 -1.11
CA SER A 88 -7.42 13.94 -0.17
C SER A 88 -7.82 15.42 -0.24
N LEU A 89 -6.84 16.33 -0.26
CA LEU A 89 -7.09 17.77 -0.42
C LEU A 89 -7.79 18.09 -1.74
N MET A 90 -7.35 17.46 -2.83
CA MET A 90 -7.99 17.61 -4.15
C MET A 90 -9.45 17.17 -4.12
N ILE A 91 -9.75 16.01 -3.53
CA ILE A 91 -11.13 15.50 -3.43
C ILE A 91 -12.00 16.40 -2.53
N LYS A 92 -11.47 16.87 -1.41
CA LYS A 92 -12.16 17.81 -0.51
C LYS A 92 -12.56 19.11 -1.19
N ALA A 93 -11.79 19.57 -2.18
CA ALA A 93 -12.09 20.75 -2.97
C ALA A 93 -13.17 20.53 -4.05
N THR A 94 -13.81 19.35 -4.11
CA THR A 94 -14.84 19.02 -5.11
C THR A 94 -16.20 18.78 -4.46
N ARG A 95 -17.25 18.66 -5.30
CA ARG A 95 -18.60 18.22 -4.88
C ARG A 95 -18.64 16.86 -4.16
N MET A 96 -17.59 16.04 -4.28
CA MET A 96 -17.51 14.73 -3.63
C MET A 96 -16.92 14.79 -2.23
N GLY A 97 -16.30 15.91 -1.85
CA GLY A 97 -15.52 16.04 -0.62
C GLY A 97 -16.29 15.64 0.63
N GLU A 98 -17.52 16.14 0.77
CA GLU A 98 -18.37 15.86 1.93
C GLU A 98 -18.71 14.37 2.06
N LYS A 99 -19.16 13.74 0.97
CA LYS A 99 -19.51 12.30 1.00
C LYS A 99 -18.28 11.44 1.29
N VAL A 100 -17.11 11.79 0.74
CA VAL A 100 -15.87 11.08 1.02
C VAL A 100 -15.45 11.25 2.48
N HIS A 101 -15.58 12.46 3.05
CA HIS A 101 -15.32 12.72 4.45
C HIS A 101 -16.23 11.88 5.37
N GLN A 102 -17.55 11.92 5.14
CA GLN A 102 -18.54 11.17 5.92
C GLN A 102 -18.26 9.65 5.89
N ASN A 103 -17.87 9.11 4.74
CA ASN A 103 -17.57 7.68 4.61
C ASN A 103 -16.18 7.31 5.15
N ALA A 104 -15.20 8.22 5.12
CA ALA A 104 -13.86 7.98 5.65
C ALA A 104 -13.82 8.01 7.18
N LEU A 105 -14.65 8.83 7.82
CA LEU A 105 -14.67 9.02 9.28
C LEU A 105 -14.83 7.71 10.07
N PRO A 106 -15.88 6.89 9.85
CA PRO A 106 -16.05 5.64 10.60
C PRO A 106 -14.94 4.62 10.29
N VAL A 107 -14.39 4.63 9.07
CA VAL A 107 -13.25 3.75 8.71
C VAL A 107 -12.01 4.13 9.51
N ALA A 108 -11.70 5.42 9.59
CA ALA A 108 -10.57 5.94 10.35
C ALA A 108 -10.74 5.69 11.86
N GLU A 109 -11.93 5.93 12.40
CA GLU A 109 -12.22 5.73 13.83
C GLU A 109 -12.12 4.25 14.23
N ALA A 110 -12.66 3.33 13.44
CA ALA A 110 -12.55 1.89 13.71
C ALA A 110 -11.09 1.43 13.76
N LYS A 111 -10.26 1.93 12.84
CA LYS A 111 -8.84 1.60 12.75
C LYS A 111 -8.02 2.18 13.90
N VAL A 112 -8.20 3.47 14.19
CA VAL A 112 -7.48 4.18 15.27
C VAL A 112 -7.91 3.71 16.66
N GLY A 113 -9.19 3.36 16.82
CA GLY A 113 -9.78 2.88 18.07
C GLY A 113 -9.49 1.42 18.39
N ASP A 114 -8.92 0.65 17.45
CA ASP A 114 -8.58 -0.75 17.66
C ASP A 114 -7.37 -0.91 18.62
N SER A 115 -7.26 -2.08 19.23
CA SER A 115 -6.15 -2.46 20.09
C SER A 115 -4.84 -2.55 19.31
N LEU A 116 -3.73 -2.17 19.95
CA LEU A 116 -2.40 -2.22 19.34
C LEU A 116 -2.04 -3.62 18.75
N PRO A 117 -2.29 -4.76 19.44
CA PRO A 117 -2.03 -6.07 18.86
C PRO A 117 -2.84 -6.34 17.59
N SER A 118 -4.14 -6.00 17.59
CA SER A 118 -5.01 -6.16 16.42
C SER A 118 -4.51 -5.30 15.25
N GLN A 119 -4.16 -4.03 15.49
CA GLN A 119 -3.61 -3.14 14.48
C GLN A 119 -2.36 -3.73 13.82
N ILE A 120 -1.45 -4.31 14.60
CA ILE A 120 -0.23 -4.94 14.09
C ILE A 120 -0.56 -6.19 13.28
N ILE A 121 -1.43 -7.08 13.78
CA ILE A 121 -1.79 -8.34 13.11
C ILE A 121 -2.49 -8.08 11.77
N LEU A 122 -3.48 -7.19 11.75
CA LEU A 122 -4.20 -6.83 10.53
C LEU A 122 -3.27 -6.16 9.52
N SER A 123 -2.31 -5.35 9.99
CA SER A 123 -1.30 -4.74 9.12
C SER A 123 -0.29 -5.75 8.60
N PHE A 124 0.07 -6.75 9.41
CA PHE A 124 0.95 -7.84 9.01
C PHE A 124 0.39 -8.60 7.82
N PHE A 125 -0.86 -9.04 7.89
CA PHE A 125 -1.47 -9.78 6.78
C PHE A 125 -1.61 -8.93 5.50
N CYS A 126 -1.90 -7.63 5.63
CA CYS A 126 -1.87 -6.72 4.48
C CYS A 126 -0.47 -6.67 3.85
N GLY A 127 0.58 -6.47 4.66
CA GLY A 127 1.96 -6.39 4.16
C GLY A 127 2.39 -7.63 3.38
N MET A 128 2.02 -8.81 3.89
CA MET A 128 2.26 -10.09 3.21
C MET A 128 1.57 -10.15 1.83
N LEU A 129 0.29 -9.76 1.76
CA LEU A 129 -0.46 -9.73 0.51
C LEU A 129 0.11 -8.72 -0.51
N MET A 130 0.59 -7.57 -0.04
CA MET A 130 1.21 -6.56 -0.93
C MET A 130 2.53 -7.05 -1.52
N TYR A 131 3.35 -7.75 -0.72
CA TYR A 131 4.55 -8.41 -1.23
C TYR A 131 4.19 -9.45 -2.30
N LEU A 132 3.19 -10.31 -2.05
CA LEU A 132 2.76 -11.33 -3.01
C LEU A 132 2.27 -10.72 -4.33
N ALA A 133 1.51 -9.63 -4.29
CA ALA A 133 1.04 -8.95 -5.50
C ALA A 133 2.20 -8.45 -6.38
N VAL A 134 3.21 -7.82 -5.77
CA VAL A 134 4.36 -7.28 -6.49
C VAL A 134 5.29 -8.38 -6.98
N GLU A 135 5.52 -9.42 -6.19
CA GLU A 135 6.34 -10.56 -6.62
C GLU A 135 5.66 -11.32 -7.78
N ASN A 136 4.34 -11.49 -7.75
CA ASN A 136 3.58 -12.00 -8.89
C ASN A 136 3.82 -11.18 -10.16
N ALA A 137 3.70 -9.84 -10.07
CA ALA A 137 3.91 -8.99 -11.23
C ALA A 137 5.34 -9.10 -11.79
N LYS A 138 6.34 -9.17 -10.92
CA LYS A 138 7.75 -9.39 -11.31
C LYS A 138 7.95 -10.73 -12.02
N MET A 139 7.37 -11.82 -11.49
CA MET A 139 7.42 -13.14 -12.11
C MET A 139 6.71 -13.16 -13.47
N CYS A 140 5.53 -12.54 -13.56
CA CYS A 140 4.76 -12.47 -14.81
C CYS A 140 5.49 -11.67 -15.90
N ARG A 141 6.17 -10.57 -15.55
CA ARG A 141 7.01 -9.81 -16.50
C ARG A 141 8.15 -10.65 -17.07
N LYS A 142 8.78 -11.50 -16.24
CA LYS A 142 9.83 -12.42 -16.68
C LYS A 142 9.29 -13.47 -17.65
N ASN A 143 8.08 -13.97 -17.38
CA ASN A 143 7.47 -15.07 -18.12
C ASN A 143 6.52 -14.63 -19.25
N LYS A 144 6.34 -13.31 -19.47
CA LYS A 144 5.44 -12.71 -20.47
C LYS A 144 3.98 -13.16 -20.33
N THR A 145 3.47 -13.25 -19.11
CA THR A 145 2.09 -13.70 -18.79
C THR A 145 1.21 -12.55 -18.28
N ASP A 146 0.65 -11.76 -19.20
CA ASP A 146 -0.06 -10.52 -18.84
C ASP A 146 -1.39 -10.77 -18.10
N ALA A 147 -2.15 -11.80 -18.47
CA ALA A 147 -3.41 -12.12 -17.79
C ALA A 147 -3.18 -12.50 -16.31
N SER A 148 -2.17 -13.32 -16.02
CA SER A 148 -1.79 -13.70 -14.65
C SER A 148 -1.29 -12.50 -13.83
N MET A 149 -0.73 -11.48 -14.49
CA MET A 149 -0.34 -10.24 -13.82
C MET A 149 -1.57 -9.48 -13.30
N VAL A 150 -2.62 -9.36 -14.11
CA VAL A 150 -3.85 -8.67 -13.72
C VAL A 150 -4.51 -9.37 -12.54
N PHE A 151 -4.75 -10.69 -12.64
CA PHE A 151 -5.39 -11.45 -11.57
C PHE A 151 -4.55 -11.51 -10.30
N GLY A 152 -3.26 -11.81 -10.41
CA GLY A 152 -2.37 -11.89 -9.25
C GLY A 152 -2.02 -10.52 -8.65
N THR A 153 -2.31 -9.41 -9.36
CA THR A 153 -2.36 -8.08 -8.76
C THR A 153 -3.68 -7.90 -8.03
N ALA A 154 -4.83 -8.06 -8.69
CA ALA A 154 -6.14 -7.73 -8.14
C ALA A 154 -6.57 -8.59 -6.93
N MET A 155 -6.29 -9.91 -6.97
CA MET A 155 -6.74 -10.84 -5.93
C MET A 155 -6.23 -10.48 -4.53
N PRO A 156 -4.92 -10.22 -4.31
CA PRO A 156 -4.43 -9.73 -3.03
C PRO A 156 -5.10 -8.44 -2.52
N ILE A 157 -5.45 -7.50 -3.41
CA ILE A 157 -6.18 -6.28 -3.02
C ILE A 157 -7.57 -6.65 -2.48
N MET A 158 -8.32 -7.40 -3.27
CA MET A 158 -9.68 -7.80 -2.91
C MET A 158 -9.71 -8.52 -1.56
N VAL A 159 -8.78 -9.45 -1.36
CA VAL A 159 -8.66 -10.20 -0.10
C VAL A 159 -8.39 -9.26 1.08
N PHE A 160 -7.41 -8.34 0.99
CA PHE A 160 -7.12 -7.48 2.14
C PHE A 160 -8.30 -6.56 2.48
N ILE A 161 -9.02 -6.06 1.46
CA ILE A 161 -10.20 -5.20 1.67
C ILE A 161 -11.33 -6.00 2.31
N PHE A 162 -11.62 -7.20 1.81
CA PHE A 162 -12.74 -8.02 2.31
C PHE A 162 -12.47 -8.56 3.71
N CYS A 163 -11.21 -8.85 4.03
CA CYS A 163 -10.78 -9.25 5.37
C CYS A 163 -10.63 -8.07 6.34
N GLY A 164 -10.68 -6.81 5.87
CA GLY A 164 -10.52 -5.64 6.72
C GLY A 164 -9.09 -5.42 7.22
N PHE A 165 -8.08 -5.86 6.46
CA PHE A 165 -6.68 -5.65 6.82
C PHE A 165 -6.26 -4.17 6.67
N ASN A 166 -5.18 -3.80 7.36
CA ASN A 166 -4.73 -2.41 7.48
C ASN A 166 -3.56 -2.12 6.53
N HIS A 167 -3.74 -1.18 5.62
CA HIS A 167 -2.73 -0.78 4.64
C HIS A 167 -2.28 0.65 4.93
N SER A 168 -1.09 0.82 5.50
CA SER A 168 -0.53 2.12 5.94
C SER A 168 -0.76 3.30 4.97
N VAL A 169 -0.52 3.12 3.67
CA VAL A 169 -0.73 4.18 2.67
C VAL A 169 -2.23 4.50 2.46
N ALA A 170 -3.09 3.49 2.28
CA ALA A 170 -4.54 3.71 2.15
C ALA A 170 -5.13 4.32 3.43
N ASP A 171 -4.66 3.85 4.58
CA ASP A 171 -5.06 4.36 5.89
C ASP A 171 -4.63 5.81 6.09
N SER A 172 -3.51 6.24 5.50
CA SER A 172 -3.12 7.65 5.46
C SER A 172 -4.14 8.49 4.69
N PHE A 173 -4.62 8.01 3.54
CA PHE A 173 -5.70 8.68 2.80
C PHE A 173 -7.00 8.77 3.61
N TYR A 174 -7.39 7.70 4.32
CA TYR A 174 -8.57 7.69 5.16
C TYR A 174 -8.45 8.71 6.30
N LEU A 175 -7.30 8.80 6.97
CA LEU A 175 -7.06 9.82 7.99
C LEU A 175 -7.08 11.24 7.44
N PHE A 176 -6.42 11.49 6.31
CA PHE A 176 -6.46 12.82 5.68
C PHE A 176 -7.87 13.22 5.25
N SER A 177 -8.69 12.26 4.83
CA SER A 177 -10.07 12.49 4.37
C SER A 177 -11.04 12.64 5.54
N ALA A 178 -10.85 11.89 6.62
CA ALA A 178 -11.59 11.99 7.87
C ALA A 178 -11.10 13.18 8.72
N SER A 179 -10.14 12.94 9.60
CA SER A 179 -9.54 13.94 10.49
C SER A 179 -8.14 13.48 10.90
N VAL A 180 -7.18 14.40 10.91
CA VAL A 180 -5.81 14.13 11.35
C VAL A 180 -5.73 14.38 12.85
N SER A 181 -5.25 13.39 13.60
CA SER A 181 -5.02 13.47 15.03
C SER A 181 -3.68 12.82 15.42
N VAL A 182 -3.17 13.14 16.61
CA VAL A 182 -1.95 12.51 17.15
C VAL A 182 -2.10 10.98 17.23
N LYS A 183 -3.26 10.50 17.69
CA LYS A 183 -3.58 9.06 17.71
C LYS A 183 -3.56 8.46 16.32
N GLY A 184 -4.11 9.16 15.32
CA GLY A 184 -4.05 8.74 13.92
C GLY A 184 -2.62 8.62 13.39
N ILE A 185 -1.75 9.59 13.69
CA ILE A 185 -0.34 9.55 13.28
C ILE A 185 0.37 8.34 13.92
N ILE A 186 0.16 8.10 15.22
CA ILE A 186 0.72 6.93 15.92
C ILE A 186 0.22 5.64 15.27
N TYR A 187 -1.07 5.56 14.97
CA TYR A 187 -1.65 4.41 14.27
C TYR A 187 -1.01 4.15 12.89
N ILE A 188 -0.75 5.19 12.08
CA ILE A 188 -0.05 4.99 10.80
C ILE A 188 1.34 4.41 11.00
N ILE A 189 2.08 4.87 12.02
CA ILE A 189 3.39 4.31 12.34
C ILE A 189 3.25 2.82 12.73
N THR A 190 2.26 2.46 13.55
CA THR A 190 1.95 1.07 13.88
C THR A 190 1.65 0.24 12.62
N ALA A 191 0.82 0.76 11.72
CA ALA A 191 0.45 0.06 10.48
C ALA A 191 1.66 -0.10 9.53
N VAL A 192 2.53 0.91 9.45
CA VAL A 192 3.79 0.86 8.70
C VAL A 192 4.66 -0.29 9.22
N ILE A 193 4.83 -0.40 10.54
CA ILE A 193 5.61 -1.47 11.16
C ILE A 193 4.99 -2.84 10.87
N GLY A 194 3.67 -3.00 11.07
CA GLY A 194 2.98 -4.25 10.78
C GLY A 194 3.11 -4.66 9.32
N ASN A 195 2.88 -3.73 8.37
CA ASN A 195 3.08 -3.99 6.94
C ASN A 195 4.53 -4.40 6.63
N ALA A 196 5.53 -3.81 7.28
CA ALA A 196 6.93 -4.20 7.11
C ALA A 196 7.17 -5.64 7.56
N LEU A 197 6.74 -5.99 8.78
CA LEU A 197 6.90 -7.32 9.34
C LEU A 197 6.27 -8.39 8.45
N GLY A 198 5.04 -8.15 7.98
CA GLY A 198 4.35 -9.07 7.08
C GLY A 198 4.97 -9.18 5.69
N GLY A 199 5.35 -8.04 5.10
CA GLY A 199 5.96 -8.02 3.77
C GLY A 199 7.33 -8.68 3.72
N MET A 200 8.11 -8.61 4.81
CA MET A 200 9.44 -9.22 4.88
C MET A 200 9.42 -10.71 5.23
N LEU A 201 8.29 -11.27 5.68
CA LEU A 201 8.20 -12.66 6.14
C LEU A 201 8.68 -13.66 5.08
N ILE A 202 8.06 -13.65 3.89
CA ILE A 202 8.37 -14.61 2.82
C ILE A 202 9.82 -14.44 2.32
N PRO A 203 10.31 -13.23 2.02
CA PRO A 203 11.73 -13.00 1.69
C PRO A 203 12.71 -13.51 2.74
N LEU A 204 12.42 -13.29 4.04
CA LEU A 204 13.26 -13.80 5.13
C LEU A 204 13.27 -15.32 5.16
N MET A 205 12.10 -15.96 5.05
CA MET A 205 12.00 -17.42 5.01
C MET A 205 12.80 -18.01 3.85
N LYS A 206 12.66 -17.45 2.65
CA LYS A 206 13.46 -17.88 1.48
C LYS A 206 14.95 -17.71 1.72
N LYS A 207 15.37 -16.55 2.23
CA LYS A 207 16.80 -16.27 2.49
C LYS A 207 17.42 -17.21 3.54
N LEU A 208 16.64 -17.64 4.53
CA LEU A 208 17.11 -18.50 5.62
C LEU A 208 17.12 -19.99 5.24
N PHE A 209 16.16 -20.44 4.43
CA PHE A 209 15.91 -21.87 4.21
C PHE A 209 16.07 -22.32 2.76
N ASP A 210 15.97 -21.45 1.76
CA ASP A 210 16.22 -21.83 0.37
C ASP A 210 17.73 -21.89 0.12
N LYS A 211 18.20 -22.97 -0.50
CA LYS A 211 19.60 -23.06 -0.94
C LYS A 211 19.89 -21.95 -1.96
N PRO A 212 21.08 -21.32 -1.92
CA PRO A 212 21.48 -20.41 -2.98
C PRO A 212 21.37 -21.16 -4.31
N GLN A 213 20.51 -20.68 -5.21
CA GLN A 213 20.49 -21.18 -6.58
C GLN A 213 21.88 -20.93 -7.15
N ALA A 214 22.58 -22.01 -7.50
CA ALA A 214 23.85 -21.92 -8.22
C ALA A 214 23.60 -21.04 -9.45
N ALA A 215 24.29 -19.91 -9.50
CA ALA A 215 24.25 -18.97 -10.61
C ALA A 215 24.90 -19.58 -11.86
#